data_AF-A0AAE0JU17-F1
#
_entry.id   AF-A0AAE0JU17-F1
#
_cell.length_a   1.000
_cell.length_b   1.000
_cell.length_c   1.000
_cell.angle_alpha   90.00
_cell.angle_beta   90.00
_cell.angle_gamma   90.00
#
_symmetry.space_group_name_H-M   'P 1'
#
loop_
_entity.id
_entity.type
_entity.pdbx_description
1 polymer ?
#
loop_
_entity_poly.entity_id
_entity_poly.type
_entity_poly.pdbx_seq_one_letter_code
_entity_poly.pdbx_strand_id
1 'polypeptide(L)'
;MDWVSFDITAPVAKQNFLNSYFEAAKYAFTQHNIRVGFLTTGLVPINHHIMPTPSGSRDIKKVIRGHRQNLSHVDHARIKLLGKAGKALDVRNVQIASLQAENHRVRQELKARKVVRRRAVKFDANETFANIEDIHSSQEEARGAMQEDDDVIVVQG
;
A
#
# COMPACT_ATOMS: atom_id res chain seq x y z
N MET A 1 -5.40 49.66 58.89
CA MET A 1 -5.86 48.43 58.23
C MET A 1 -4.68 47.89 57.44
N ASP A 2 -3.82 47.12 58.11
CA ASP A 2 -2.72 46.38 57.46
C ASP A 2 -3.27 45.05 56.99
N TRP A 3 -3.41 44.88 55.67
CA TRP A 3 -3.90 43.64 55.04
C TRP A 3 -2.79 42.84 54.36
N VAL A 4 -1.52 43.14 54.66
CA VAL A 4 -0.39 42.40 54.11
C VAL A 4 0.27 41.62 55.24
N SER A 5 0.04 40.30 55.26
CA SER A 5 0.88 39.40 56.06
C SER A 5 2.30 39.49 55.48
N PHE A 6 3.26 39.84 56.33
CA PHE A 6 4.69 39.88 55.99
C PHE A 6 5.28 38.48 55.76
N ASP A 7 4.47 37.41 55.88
CA ASP A 7 4.87 36.03 55.66
C ASP A 7 4.73 35.59 54.18
N ILE A 8 4.22 36.48 53.32
CA ILE A 8 4.08 36.25 51.87
C ILE A 8 5.42 36.51 51.19
N THR A 9 6.36 35.59 51.36
CA THR A 9 7.62 35.60 50.60
C THR A 9 7.37 35.13 49.16
N ALA A 10 8.12 35.65 48.18
CA ALA A 10 7.97 35.28 46.76
C ALA A 10 7.94 33.74 46.48
N PRO A 11 8.73 32.89 47.18
CA PRO A 11 8.62 31.44 47.02
C PRO A 11 7.28 30.86 47.49
N VAL A 12 6.74 31.36 48.60
CA VAL A 12 5.45 30.92 49.18
C VAL A 12 4.29 31.33 48.27
N ALA A 13 4.32 32.56 47.74
CA ALA A 13 3.34 33.03 46.76
C ALA A 13 3.34 32.17 45.49
N LYS A 14 4.53 31.80 44.98
CA LYS A 14 4.66 30.93 43.82
C LYS A 14 4.09 29.53 44.08
N GLN A 15 4.33 28.96 45.26
CA GLN A 15 3.76 27.68 45.66
C GLN A 15 2.22 27.74 45.74
N ASN A 16 1.68 28.79 46.36
CA ASN A 16 0.24 29.00 46.47
C ASN A 16 -0.43 29.15 45.09
N PHE A 17 0.22 29.87 44.16
CA PHE A 17 -0.25 29.97 42.79
C PHE A 17 -0.28 28.61 42.09
N LEU A 18 0.79 27.83 42.18
CA LEU A 18 0.86 26.51 41.55
C LEU A 18 -0.19 25.56 42.11
N ASN A 19 -0.40 25.55 43.43
CA ASN A 19 -1.43 24.72 44.07
C ASN A 19 -2.83 25.12 43.61
N SER A 20 -3.13 26.43 43.61
CA SER A 20 -4.43 26.95 43.16
C SER A 20 -4.68 26.67 41.69
N TYR A 21 -3.66 26.83 40.84
CA TYR A 21 -3.74 26.52 39.42
C TYR A 21 -3.95 25.03 39.18
N PHE A 22 -3.27 24.16 39.92
CA PHE A 22 -3.42 22.72 39.80
C PHE A 22 -4.83 22.25 40.19
N GLU A 23 -5.39 22.80 41.28
CA GLU A 23 -6.77 22.52 41.67
C GLU A 23 -7.77 23.01 40.62
N ALA A 24 -7.64 24.25 40.14
CA ALA A 24 -8.49 24.76 39.07
C ALA A 24 -8.38 23.91 37.79
N ALA A 25 -7.18 23.46 37.44
CA ALA A 25 -6.95 22.60 36.28
C ALA A 25 -7.66 21.24 36.40
N LYS A 26 -7.71 20.62 37.58
CA LYS A 26 -8.46 19.36 37.80
C LYS A 26 -9.95 19.52 37.48
N TYR A 27 -10.55 20.63 37.90
CA TYR A 27 -11.96 20.91 37.64
C TYR A 27 -12.22 21.36 36.20
N ALA A 28 -11.29 22.11 35.60
CA ALA A 28 -11.41 22.58 34.23
C ALA A 28 -11.23 21.45 33.21
N PHE A 29 -10.19 20.62 33.36
CA PHE A 29 -9.81 19.57 32.40
C PHE A 29 -10.45 18.21 32.70
N THR A 30 -11.76 18.20 32.93
CA THR A 30 -12.52 16.95 32.98
C THR A 30 -12.78 16.41 31.57
N GLN A 31 -12.97 15.10 31.42
CA GLN A 31 -13.37 14.52 30.12
C GLN A 31 -14.62 15.20 29.54
N HIS A 32 -15.56 15.58 30.40
CA HIS A 32 -16.78 16.27 30.00
C HIS A 32 -16.48 17.66 29.42
N ASN A 33 -15.78 18.51 30.16
CA ASN A 33 -15.46 19.88 29.73
C ASN A 33 -14.60 19.89 28.46
N ILE A 34 -13.63 18.98 28.37
CA ILE A 34 -12.80 18.80 27.18
C ILE A 34 -13.68 18.42 25.97
N ARG A 35 -14.59 17.44 26.12
CA ARG A 35 -15.52 17.04 25.05
C ARG A 35 -16.46 18.19 24.65
N VAL A 36 -17.00 18.93 25.60
CA VAL A 36 -17.90 20.07 25.32
C VAL A 36 -17.16 21.18 24.58
N GLY A 37 -15.91 21.50 24.95
CA GLY A 37 -15.09 22.48 24.23
C GLY A 37 -14.83 22.08 22.77
N PHE A 38 -14.49 20.81 22.54
CA PHE A 38 -14.34 20.24 21.21
C PHE A 38 -15.64 20.22 20.39
N LEU A 39 -16.77 19.89 21.02
CA LEU A 39 -18.09 19.94 20.37
C LEU A 39 -18.46 21.37 19.96
N THR A 40 -18.24 22.34 20.84
CA THR A 40 -18.58 23.76 20.60
C THR A 40 -17.76 24.37 19.46
N THR A 41 -16.50 23.98 19.35
CA THR A 41 -15.60 24.44 18.27
C THR A 41 -15.80 23.67 16.96
N GLY A 42 -16.66 22.64 16.94
CA GLY A 42 -16.83 21.76 15.79
C GLY A 42 -15.64 20.82 15.54
N LEU A 43 -14.63 20.84 16.41
CA LEU A 43 -13.44 20.00 16.34
C LEU A 43 -13.65 18.79 17.25
N VAL A 44 -14.23 17.71 16.77
CA VAL A 44 -14.25 16.47 17.56
C VAL A 44 -12.91 15.77 17.37
N PRO A 45 -12.16 15.40 18.43
CA PRO A 45 -10.98 14.57 18.28
C PRO A 45 -11.43 13.20 17.75
N ILE A 46 -11.34 13.02 16.44
CA ILE A 46 -11.59 11.75 15.77
C ILE A 46 -10.37 10.90 16.09
N ASN A 47 -10.54 9.90 16.95
CA ASN A 47 -9.50 8.93 17.19
C ASN A 47 -9.26 8.15 15.89
N HIS A 48 -8.16 8.48 15.19
CA HIS A 48 -7.88 7.99 13.83
C HIS A 48 -7.77 6.46 13.76
N HIS A 49 -7.48 5.81 14.89
CA HIS A 49 -7.41 4.34 15.00
C HIS A 49 -8.79 3.65 15.11
N ILE A 50 -9.86 4.40 15.39
CA ILE A 50 -11.23 3.85 15.53
C ILE A 50 -11.94 3.78 14.17
N MET A 51 -11.53 4.59 13.19
CA MET A 51 -12.08 4.56 11.83
C MET A 51 -10.98 4.80 10.80
N PRO A 52 -10.27 3.75 10.32
CA PRO A 52 -9.43 3.91 9.13
C PRO A 52 -10.26 4.42 7.96
N THR A 53 -9.65 5.15 7.02
CA THR A 53 -10.32 5.63 5.81
C THR A 53 -11.06 4.46 5.14
N PRO A 54 -12.40 4.51 5.02
CA PRO A 54 -13.16 3.37 4.55
C PRO A 54 -12.82 3.10 3.08
N SER A 55 -12.44 1.85 2.78
CA SER A 55 -12.09 1.42 1.44
C SER A 55 -13.33 1.00 0.61
N GLY A 56 -14.44 0.70 1.29
CA GLY A 56 -15.71 0.33 0.68
C GLY A 56 -16.85 0.24 1.67
N SER A 57 -18.04 -0.17 1.20
CA SER A 57 -19.24 -0.24 2.05
C SER A 57 -19.12 -1.19 3.23
N ARG A 58 -18.27 -2.23 3.13
CA ARG A 58 -18.02 -3.19 4.21
C ARG A 58 -17.48 -2.51 5.47
N ASP A 59 -16.54 -1.60 5.31
CA ASP A 59 -15.93 -0.88 6.44
C ASP A 59 -16.94 0.03 7.11
N ILE A 60 -17.75 0.73 6.30
CA ILE A 60 -18.81 1.60 6.81
C ILE A 60 -19.91 0.79 7.52
N LYS A 61 -20.25 -0.40 7.02
CA LYS A 61 -21.20 -1.31 7.68
C LYS A 61 -20.69 -1.78 9.06
N LYS A 62 -19.39 -1.97 9.25
CA LYS A 62 -18.80 -2.29 10.57
C LYS A 62 -19.01 -1.13 11.54
N VAL A 63 -18.76 0.10 11.08
CA VAL A 63 -18.97 1.32 11.89
C VAL A 63 -20.44 1.49 12.29
N ILE A 64 -21.36 1.33 11.32
CA ILE A 64 -22.81 1.39 11.60
C ILE A 64 -23.22 0.32 12.64
N ARG A 65 -22.65 -0.89 12.54
CA ARG A 65 -22.93 -1.98 13.49
C ARG A 65 -22.45 -1.64 14.90
N GLY A 66 -21.24 -1.10 15.02
CA GLY A 66 -20.70 -0.64 16.31
C GLY A 66 -21.52 0.50 16.92
N HIS A 67 -21.99 1.46 16.10
CA HIS A 67 -22.88 2.53 16.58
C HIS A 67 -24.24 2.01 17.06
N ARG A 68 -24.79 0.97 16.43
CA ARG A 68 -26.04 0.34 16.89
C ARG A 68 -25.88 -0.40 18.22
N GLN A 69 -24.68 -0.90 18.51
CA GLN A 69 -24.40 -1.66 19.73
C GLN A 69 -24.08 -0.75 20.93
N ASN A 70 -23.62 0.49 20.71
CA ASN A 70 -23.01 1.31 21.75
C ASN A 70 -23.84 2.47 22.33
N LEU A 71 -25.10 2.76 21.91
CA LEU A 71 -25.83 3.91 22.49
C LEU A 71 -27.35 3.74 22.68
N SER A 72 -27.83 4.42 23.73
CA SER A 72 -29.22 4.55 24.21
C SER A 72 -30.18 5.35 23.31
N HIS A 73 -29.69 5.98 22.23
CA HIS A 73 -30.50 6.55 21.14
C HIS A 73 -29.73 6.42 19.81
N VAL A 74 -30.38 5.86 18.80
CA VAL A 74 -29.80 5.65 17.46
C VAL A 74 -30.02 6.90 16.60
N ASP A 75 -28.94 7.57 16.19
CA ASP A 75 -29.02 8.65 15.22
C ASP A 75 -29.20 8.11 13.79
N HIS A 76 -30.46 7.97 13.39
CA HIS A 76 -30.84 7.47 12.07
C HIS A 76 -30.31 8.33 10.90
N ALA A 77 -30.12 9.63 11.10
CA ALA A 77 -29.60 10.52 10.06
C ALA A 77 -28.14 10.19 9.76
N ARG A 78 -27.32 10.02 10.80
CA ARG A 78 -25.92 9.60 10.67
C ARG A 78 -25.79 8.22 10.01
N ILE A 79 -26.61 7.24 10.40
CA ILE A 79 -26.59 5.91 9.79
C ILE A 79 -26.95 5.96 8.29
N LYS A 80 -27.97 6.73 7.91
CA LYS A 80 -28.36 6.89 6.50
C LYS A 80 -27.24 7.56 5.70
N LEU A 81 -26.60 8.60 6.25
CA LEU A 81 -25.49 9.29 5.60
C LEU A 81 -24.31 8.33 5.35
N LEU A 82 -23.93 7.55 6.37
CA LEU A 82 -22.91 6.52 6.25
C LEU A 82 -23.29 5.46 5.19
N GLY A 83 -24.54 5.00 5.18
CA GLY A 83 -25.03 4.08 4.16
C GLY A 83 -24.90 4.63 2.73
N LYS A 84 -25.23 5.91 2.52
CA LYS A 84 -25.05 6.58 1.22
C LYS A 84 -23.57 6.67 0.83
N ALA A 85 -22.69 7.02 1.76
CA ALA A 85 -21.25 7.06 1.53
C ALA A 85 -20.71 5.68 1.13
N GLY A 86 -21.15 4.61 1.80
CA GLY A 86 -20.78 3.24 1.42
C GLY A 86 -21.19 2.86 0.01
N LYS A 87 -22.43 3.19 -0.39
CA LYS A 87 -22.88 2.93 -1.77
C LYS A 87 -22.07 3.72 -2.80
N ALA A 88 -21.73 4.97 -2.51
CA ALA A 88 -20.93 5.79 -3.41
C ALA A 88 -19.50 5.24 -3.59
N LEU A 89 -18.88 4.72 -2.52
CA LEU A 89 -17.57 4.06 -2.60
C LEU A 89 -17.64 2.80 -3.48
N ASP A 90 -18.67 1.97 -3.31
CA ASP A 90 -18.81 0.75 -4.11
C ASP A 90 -18.96 1.08 -5.61
N VAL A 91 -19.75 2.10 -5.95
CA VAL A 91 -19.90 2.57 -7.34
C VAL A 91 -18.55 3.03 -7.91
N ARG A 92 -17.78 3.81 -7.15
CA ARG A 92 -16.43 4.25 -7.59
C ARG A 92 -15.47 3.08 -7.74
N ASN A 93 -15.48 2.12 -6.83
CA ASN A 93 -14.63 0.94 -6.91
C ASN A 93 -14.91 0.11 -8.17
N VAL A 94 -16.19 -0.01 -8.55
CA VAL A 94 -16.59 -0.65 -9.82
C VAL A 94 -16.05 0.13 -11.02
N GLN A 95 -16.18 1.46 -11.03
CA GLN A 95 -15.65 2.30 -12.10
C GLN A 95 -14.12 2.21 -12.21
N ILE A 96 -13.42 2.19 -11.08
CA ILE A 96 -11.96 2.03 -11.05
C ILE A 96 -11.58 0.66 -11.63
N ALA A 97 -12.28 -0.41 -11.26
CA ALA A 97 -12.04 -1.74 -11.78
C ALA A 97 -12.27 -1.81 -13.30
N SER A 98 -13.35 -1.19 -13.82
CA SER A 98 -13.61 -1.16 -15.27
C SER A 98 -12.53 -0.38 -16.02
N LEU A 99 -12.12 0.78 -15.50
CA LEU A 99 -11.06 1.61 -16.09
C LEU A 99 -9.70 0.90 -16.06
N GLN A 100 -9.42 0.14 -15.00
CA GLN A 100 -8.19 -0.66 -14.90
C GLN A 100 -8.19 -1.81 -15.91
N ALA A 101 -9.32 -2.49 -16.09
CA ALA A 101 -9.47 -3.55 -17.09
C ALA A 101 -9.27 -3.01 -18.52
N GLU A 102 -9.87 -1.86 -18.83
CA GLU A 102 -9.70 -1.21 -20.12
C GLU A 102 -8.25 -0.75 -20.34
N ASN A 103 -7.64 -0.08 -19.36
CA ASN A 103 -6.22 0.26 -19.43
C ASN A 103 -5.34 -0.96 -19.65
N HIS A 104 -5.64 -2.08 -18.99
CA HIS A 104 -4.92 -3.33 -19.17
C HIS A 104 -5.06 -3.85 -20.61
N ARG A 105 -6.28 -3.89 -21.14
CA ARG A 105 -6.57 -4.28 -22.53
C ARG A 105 -5.81 -3.42 -23.54
N VAL A 106 -5.92 -2.09 -23.43
CA VAL A 106 -5.23 -1.16 -24.34
C VAL A 106 -3.72 -1.36 -24.29
N ARG A 107 -3.15 -1.58 -23.10
CA ARG A 107 -1.72 -1.89 -22.95
C ARG A 107 -1.34 -3.20 -23.63
N GLN A 108 -2.18 -4.22 -23.58
CA GLN A 108 -1.95 -5.47 -24.31
C GLN A 108 -2.03 -5.26 -25.82
N GLU A 109 -3.03 -4.54 -26.32
CA GLU A 109 -3.17 -4.19 -27.73
C GLU A 109 -1.95 -3.42 -28.24
N LEU A 110 -1.45 -2.46 -27.46
CA LEU A 110 -0.21 -1.74 -27.77
C LEU A 110 1.01 -2.65 -27.80
N LYS A 111 1.12 -3.60 -26.86
CA LYS A 111 2.22 -4.59 -26.87
C LYS A 111 2.15 -5.49 -28.10
N ALA A 112 0.96 -5.95 -28.48
CA ALA A 112 0.75 -6.79 -29.66
C ALA A 112 0.99 -6.03 -30.97
N ARG A 113 0.53 -4.77 -31.06
CA ARG A 113 0.74 -3.90 -32.24
C ARG A 113 2.15 -3.35 -32.36
N LYS A 114 2.91 -3.26 -31.26
CA LYS A 114 4.36 -3.05 -31.32
C LYS A 114 4.98 -4.32 -31.90
N VAL A 115 4.86 -4.48 -33.22
CA VAL A 115 5.66 -5.41 -34.00
C VAL A 115 7.10 -5.10 -33.63
N VAL A 116 7.74 -6.03 -32.93
CA VAL A 116 9.17 -5.96 -32.64
C VAL A 116 9.84 -5.98 -34.01
N ARG A 117 10.29 -4.82 -34.49
CA ARG A 117 11.14 -4.78 -35.68
C ARG A 117 12.30 -5.70 -35.38
N ARG A 118 12.48 -6.74 -36.21
CA ARG A 118 13.68 -7.57 -36.15
C ARG A 118 14.87 -6.61 -36.19
N ARG A 119 15.62 -6.53 -35.09
CA ARG A 119 16.88 -5.81 -35.09
C ARG A 119 17.75 -6.56 -36.09
N ALA A 120 18.27 -5.87 -37.09
CA ALA A 120 19.30 -6.43 -37.95
C ALA A 120 20.46 -6.83 -37.03
N VAL A 121 20.61 -8.13 -36.81
CA VAL A 121 21.75 -8.69 -36.10
C VAL A 121 22.95 -8.34 -36.97
N LYS A 122 23.99 -7.72 -36.38
CA LYS A 122 25.26 -7.56 -37.07
C LYS A 122 25.79 -8.97 -37.30
N PHE A 123 25.76 -9.38 -38.56
CA PHE A 123 26.25 -10.67 -38.99
C PHE A 123 27.77 -10.52 -39.15
N ASP A 124 28.54 -11.16 -38.28
CA ASP A 124 29.98 -11.30 -38.51
C ASP A 124 30.20 -12.59 -39.32
N ALA A 125 30.73 -12.44 -40.53
CA ALA A 125 30.94 -13.58 -41.43
C ALA A 125 31.91 -14.60 -40.82
N ASN A 126 32.82 -14.14 -39.96
CA ASN A 126 33.84 -14.99 -39.34
C ASN A 126 33.30 -15.88 -38.21
N GLU A 127 32.12 -15.59 -37.68
CA GLU A 127 31.47 -16.41 -36.63
C GLU A 127 30.40 -17.36 -37.20
N THR A 128 30.03 -17.23 -38.47
CA THR A 128 28.91 -17.99 -39.07
C THR A 128 29.37 -19.27 -39.78
N PHE A 129 30.57 -19.26 -40.35
CA PHE A 129 31.12 -20.43 -41.02
C PHE A 129 31.96 -21.26 -40.05
N ALA A 130 31.95 -22.59 -40.24
CA ALA A 130 32.83 -23.49 -39.48
C ALA A 130 34.28 -23.07 -39.68
N ASN A 131 35.07 -23.03 -38.60
CA ASN A 131 36.48 -22.71 -38.71
C ASN A 131 37.21 -23.85 -39.44
N ILE A 132 38.36 -23.55 -40.02
CA ILE A 132 39.16 -24.56 -40.76
C ILE A 132 39.48 -25.78 -39.87
N GLU A 133 39.63 -25.55 -38.57
CA GLU A 133 39.88 -26.57 -37.55
C GLU A 133 38.67 -27.49 -37.35
N ASP A 134 37.45 -26.95 -37.32
CA ASP A 134 36.21 -27.72 -37.21
C ASP A 134 35.97 -28.60 -38.44
N ILE A 135 36.36 -28.09 -39.61
CA ILE A 135 36.29 -28.85 -40.88
C ILE A 135 37.30 -29.99 -40.85
N HIS A 136 38.52 -29.74 -40.36
CA HIS A 136 39.57 -30.74 -40.27
C HIS A 136 39.22 -31.85 -39.28
N SER A 137 38.74 -31.50 -38.09
CA SER A 137 38.33 -32.48 -37.07
C SER A 137 37.18 -33.35 -37.56
N SER A 138 36.19 -32.75 -38.24
CA SER A 138 35.08 -33.50 -38.86
C SER A 138 35.55 -34.46 -39.96
N GLN A 139 36.58 -34.09 -40.74
CA GLN A 139 37.16 -34.97 -41.75
C GLN A 139 37.96 -36.11 -41.14
N GLU A 140 38.70 -35.86 -40.07
CA GLU A 140 39.47 -36.88 -39.35
C GLU A 140 38.55 -37.88 -38.64
N GLU A 141 37.47 -37.42 -38.02
CA GLU A 141 36.45 -38.27 -37.40
C GLU A 141 35.72 -39.13 -38.46
N ALA A 142 35.35 -38.53 -39.59
CA ALA A 142 34.75 -39.27 -40.71
C ALA A 142 35.71 -40.33 -41.30
N ARG A 143 37.01 -40.01 -41.40
CA ARG A 143 38.03 -40.97 -41.85
C ARG A 143 38.28 -42.08 -40.83
N GLY A 144 38.31 -41.74 -39.54
CA GLY A 144 38.44 -42.71 -38.46
C GLY A 144 37.30 -43.72 -38.46
N ALA A 145 36.06 -43.25 -38.64
CA ALA A 145 34.88 -44.11 -38.76
C ALA A 145 34.95 -45.05 -39.98
N MET A 146 35.48 -44.59 -41.12
CA MET A 146 35.69 -45.45 -42.30
C MET A 146 36.79 -46.50 -42.08
N GLN A 147 37.81 -46.18 -41.30
CA GLN A 147 38.90 -47.10 -40.97
C GLN A 147 38.43 -48.21 -40.01
N GLU A 148 37.55 -47.88 -39.05
CA GLU A 148 36.93 -48.86 -38.15
C GLU A 148 35.98 -49.82 -38.89
N ASP A 149 35.25 -49.35 -39.92
CA ASP A 149 34.41 -50.20 -40.76
C ASP A 149 35.23 -51.16 -41.64
N ASP A 150 36.40 -50.75 -42.14
CA ASP A 150 37.29 -51.60 -42.95
C ASP A 150 38.04 -52.65 -42.10
N ASP A 151 38.46 -52.31 -40.86
CA ASP A 151 39.16 -53.24 -39.97
C ASP A 151 38.25 -54.36 -39.41
N VAL A 152 36.92 -54.14 -39.32
CA VAL A 152 35.95 -55.17 -38.92
C VAL A 152 35.80 -56.26 -40.00
N ILE A 153 36.04 -55.95 -41.27
CA ILE A 153 35.88 -56.89 -42.39
C ILE A 153 37.07 -57.87 -42.49
N VAL A 154 38.26 -57.48 -42.03
CA VAL A 154 39.49 -58.29 -42.18
C VAL A 154 39.59 -59.44 -41.15
N VAL A 155 38.83 -59.40 -40.04
CA VAL A 155 38.96 -60.38 -38.94
C VAL A 155 38.10 -61.65 -39.12
N GLN A 156 37.27 -61.75 -40.17
CA GLN A 156 36.41 -62.92 -40.45
C GLN A 156 36.83 -63.78 -41.67
N GLY A 157 38.11 -63.77 -42.06
CA GLY A 157 38.67 -64.64 -43.11
C GLY A 157 39.37 -65.88 -42.56
#